data_AF-A0AAU2REN7-F1
#
_entry.id   AF-A0AAU2REN7-F1
#
_cell.length_a   1.000
_cell.length_b   1.000
_cell.length_c   1.000
_cell.angle_alpha   90.00
_cell.angle_beta   90.00
_cell.angle_gamma   90.00
#
_symmetry.space_group_name_H-M   'P 1'
#
loop_
_entity.id
_entity.type
_entity.pdbx_description
1 polymer ?
#
loop_
_entity_poly.entity_id
_entity_poly.type
_entity_poly.pdbx_seq_one_letter_code
_entity_poly.pdbx_strand_id
1 'polypeptide(L)' 'MTAVQNDRPATPHPEIPMLRAYRLWFEHTRKCTLGCKGIPKAQDGCENGRQLWGTYRLTRIGKGGMTS' A
#
# COMPACT_ATOMS: atom_id res chain seq x y z
N MET A 1 -23.06 -31.57 -29.25
CA MET A 1 -21.83 -31.30 -28.50
C MET A 1 -21.48 -29.83 -28.71
N THR A 2 -22.03 -28.93 -27.89
CA THR A 2 -21.75 -27.49 -27.98
C THR A 2 -20.52 -27.16 -27.13
N ALA A 3 -19.44 -26.87 -27.84
CA ALA A 3 -18.31 -26.08 -27.39
C ALA A 3 -18.81 -24.64 -27.08
N VAL A 4 -18.20 -23.75 -26.30
CA VAL A 4 -17.01 -23.75 -25.48
C VAL A 4 -16.95 -22.37 -24.81
N GLN A 5 -16.30 -22.30 -23.66
CA GLN A 5 -15.60 -21.13 -23.08
C GLN A 5 -16.43 -19.89 -22.72
N ASN A 6 -16.61 -19.77 -21.41
CA ASN A 6 -16.96 -18.55 -20.70
C ASN A 6 -15.76 -17.60 -20.74
N ASP A 7 -15.58 -16.87 -21.86
CA ASP A 7 -14.62 -15.77 -21.98
C ASP A 7 -15.15 -14.57 -21.20
N ARG A 8 -14.97 -14.59 -19.87
CA ARG A 8 -15.03 -13.37 -19.08
C ARG A 8 -13.62 -12.79 -19.10
N PRO A 9 -13.40 -11.58 -19.65
CA PRO A 9 -12.12 -10.92 -19.48
C PRO A 9 -11.85 -10.83 -17.98
N ALA A 10 -10.73 -11.39 -17.52
CA ALA A 10 -10.27 -11.22 -16.16
C ALA A 10 -10.04 -9.72 -15.95
N THR A 11 -11.04 -9.04 -15.41
CA THR A 11 -10.89 -7.65 -14.98
C THR A 11 -9.67 -7.61 -14.06
N PRO A 12 -8.62 -6.85 -14.38
CA PRO A 12 -7.50 -6.66 -13.48
C PRO A 12 -8.12 -6.17 -12.18
N HIS A 13 -8.03 -6.97 -11.11
CA HIS A 13 -8.51 -6.50 -9.82
C HIS A 13 -7.70 -5.24 -9.52
N PRO A 14 -8.33 -4.05 -9.45
CA PRO A 14 -7.59 -2.84 -9.17
C PRO A 14 -6.91 -3.05 -7.81
N GLU A 15 -5.58 -3.00 -7.78
CA GLU A 15 -4.84 -3.11 -6.52
C GLU A 15 -5.45 -2.12 -5.53
N ILE A 16 -5.91 -2.65 -4.39
CA ILE A 16 -6.53 -1.83 -3.35
C ILE A 16 -5.48 -0.78 -2.94
N PRO A 17 -5.74 0.54 -3.11
CA PRO A 17 -4.75 1.59 -2.91
C PRO A 17 -4.07 1.53 -1.53
N MET A 18 -4.82 1.11 -0.50
CA MET A 18 -4.31 0.88 0.84
C MET A 18 -3.26 -0.24 0.90
N LEU A 19 -3.50 -1.37 0.24
CA LEU A 19 -2.55 -2.49 0.20
C LEU A 19 -1.28 -2.12 -0.58
N ARG A 20 -1.44 -1.36 -1.66
CA ARG A 20 -0.30 -0.84 -2.43
C ARG A 20 0.56 0.08 -1.57
N ALA A 21 -0.05 1.03 -0.86
CA ALA A 21 0.66 1.94 0.03
C ALA A 21 1.36 1.20 1.19
N TYR A 22 0.70 0.18 1.77
CA TYR A 22 1.29 -0.67 2.80
C TYR A 22 2.52 -1.43 2.29
N ARG A 23 2.42 -2.05 1.11
CA ARG A 23 3.53 -2.81 0.49
C ARG A 23 4.74 -1.90 0.24
N LEU A 24 4.52 -0.72 -0.34
CA LEU A 24 5.59 0.25 -0.61
C LEU A 24 6.30 0.69 0.67
N TRP A 25 5.54 1.03 1.72
CA TRP A 25 6.11 1.37 3.03
C TRP A 25 6.92 0.22 3.62
N PHE A 26 6.37 -1.00 3.61
CA PHE A 26 7.01 -2.18 4.19
C PHE A 26 8.29 -2.60 3.44
N GLU A 27 8.28 -2.54 2.11
CA GLU A 27 9.48 -2.80 1.31
C GLU A 27 10.57 -1.77 1.59
N HIS A 28 10.20 -0.51 1.78
CA HIS A 28 11.13 0.55 2.15
C HIS A 28 11.76 0.29 3.51
N THR A 29 10.97 -0.01 4.56
CA THR A 29 11.51 -0.24 5.91
C THR A 29 12.42 -1.47 5.96
N ARG A 30 12.17 -2.49 5.13
CA ARG A 30 13.04 -3.67 5.00
C ARG A 30 14.39 -3.36 4.34
N LYS A 31 14.42 -2.47 3.34
CA LYS A 31 15.63 -2.17 2.55
C LYS A 31 16.42 -0.98 3.09
N CYS A 32 15.77 -0.09 3.84
CA CYS A 32 16.38 1.14 4.31
C CYS A 32 17.36 0.89 5.47
N THR A 33 18.64 1.08 5.19
CA THR A 33 19.75 1.03 6.16
C THR A 33 19.97 2.36 6.88
N LEU A 34 19.34 3.44 6.41
CA LEU A 34 19.55 4.82 6.86
C LEU A 34 18.56 5.26 7.95
N GLY A 35 18.15 4.33 8.83
CA GLY A 35 17.31 4.67 9.99
C GLY A 35 15.88 4.14 9.98
N CYS A 36 15.54 3.14 9.14
CA CYS A 36 14.31 2.35 9.36
C CYS A 36 14.58 1.03 10.07
N LYS A 37 15.78 0.47 9.92
CA LYS A 37 16.15 -0.81 10.55
C LYS A 37 16.14 -0.67 12.07
N GLY A 38 15.41 -1.56 12.74
CA GLY A 38 15.33 -1.60 14.20
C GLY A 38 14.41 -0.53 14.82
N ILE A 39 13.75 0.29 14.00
CA ILE A 39 12.80 1.29 14.50
C ILE A 39 11.41 0.65 14.64
N PRO A 40 10.84 0.60 15.87
CA PRO A 40 9.55 -0.02 16.10
C PRO A 40 8.37 0.84 15.63
N LYS A 41 8.58 2.15 15.44
CA LYS A 41 7.54 3.10 15.06
C LYS A 41 7.83 3.72 13.70
N ALA A 42 6.90 3.58 12.76
CA ALA A 42 7.03 4.14 11.41
C ALA A 42 7.30 5.66 11.37
N GLN A 43 6.83 6.40 12.39
CA GLN A 43 7.03 7.85 12.53
C GLN A 43 8.46 8.24 12.92
N ASP A 44 9.24 7.32 13.50
CA ASP A 44 10.62 7.56 13.91
C ASP A 44 11.63 7.08 12.84
N GLY A 45 11.12 6.55 11.72
CA GLY A 45 11.93 6.12 10.59
C GLY A 45 12.51 7.30 9.80
N CYS A 46 13.26 6.99 8.74
CA CYS A 46 13.74 8.01 7.82
C CYS A 46 12.59 8.76 7.13
N GLU A 47 12.90 9.92 6.54
CA GLU A 47 11.90 10.79 5.91
C GLU A 47 11.02 10.07 4.87
N ASN A 48 11.62 9.30 3.97
CA ASN A 48 10.89 8.53 2.97
C ASN A 48 9.96 7.49 3.61
N GLY A 49 10.43 6.82 4.68
CA GLY A 49 9.62 5.90 5.46
C GLY A 49 8.40 6.59 6.10
N ARG A 50 8.59 7.80 6.65
CA ARG A 50 7.51 8.60 7.24
C ARG A 50 6.50 9.05 6.18
N GLN A 51 6.96 9.46 5.01
CA GLN A 51 6.09 9.87 3.91
C GLN A 51 5.24 8.71 3.41
N LEU A 52 5.84 7.53 3.19
CA LEU A 52 5.13 6.31 2.79
C LEU A 52 4.11 5.86 3.85
N TRP A 53 4.49 5.95 5.13
CA TRP A 53 3.57 5.70 6.25
C TRP A 53 2.39 6.67 6.25
N GLY A 54 2.62 7.95 5.96
CA GLY A 54 1.58 8.98 5.79
C GLY A 54 0.60 8.62 4.67
N THR A 55 1.09 8.23 3.50
CA THR A 55 0.27 7.79 2.37
C THR A 55 -0.58 6.56 2.72
N TYR A 56 0.00 5.57 3.39
CA TYR A 56 -0.76 4.42 3.90
C TYR A 56 -1.85 4.87 4.88
N ARG A 57 -1.53 5.76 5.82
CA ARG A 57 -2.49 6.26 6.79
C ARG A 57 -3.64 7.01 6.12
N LEU A 58 -3.35 7.84 5.12
CA LEU A 58 -4.36 8.56 4.34
C LEU A 58 -5.25 7.62 3.53
N THR A 59 -4.69 6.61 2.86
CA THR A 59 -5.48 5.61 2.12
C THR A 59 -6.32 4.72 3.04
N ARG A 60 -5.87 4.49 4.29
CA ARG A 60 -6.65 3.82 5.34
C ARG A 60 -7.77 4.70 5.90
N ILE A 61 -7.52 6.00 6.08
CA ILE A 61 -8.51 6.98 6.59
C ILE A 61 -9.50 7.39 5.49
N GLY A 62 -9.12 7.31 4.22
CA GLY A 62 -9.89 7.66 3.02
C GLY A 62 -11.16 6.84 2.75
N LYS A 63 -11.73 6.23 3.79
CA LYS A 63 -13.14 5.79 3.83
C LYS A 63 -13.98 6.49 4.91
N GLY A 64 -13.44 7.47 5.63
CA GLY A 64 -14.13 8.18 6.71
C GLY A 64 -13.69 9.62 6.98
N GLY A 65 -12.90 10.25 6.10
CA GLY A 65 -12.34 11.58 6.39
C GLY A 65 -12.03 12.46 5.19
N MET A 66 -12.74 12.29 4.06
CA MET A 66 -12.64 13.24 2.94
C MET A 66 -14.00 13.87 2.66
N THR A 67 -14.41 14.74 3.59
CA THR A 67 -15.26 15.90 3.31
C THR A 67 -14.54 17.11 3.90
N SER A 68 -13.88 17.89 3.05
CA SER A 68 -13.67 19.32 3.28
C SER A 68 -13.50 20.00 1.95
#